data_AF-A0A3D0X7H4-F1
#
_entry.id   AF-A0A3D0X7H4-F1
#
_cell.length_a   1.000
_cell.length_b   1.000
_cell.length_c   1.000
_cell.angle_alpha   90.00
_cell.angle_beta   90.00
_cell.angle_gamma   90.00
#
_symmetry.space_group_name_H-M   'P 1'
#
loop_
_entity.id
_entity.type
_entity.pdbx_description
1 polymer ?
#
loop_
_entity_poly.entity_id
_entity_poly.type
_entity_poly.pdbx_seq_one_letter_code
_entity_poly.pdbx_strand_id
1 'polypeptide(L)'
;MIVKICGMKTEEAALAAEAAGADLLGFIFYKDSRRYVAPERVKDISAGISHSRKVGVFVDAPISEVNEIAEFCGLDYVQLHGHEDEAYARQVARPVIKAYRYGDNFKA
;
A
#
# COMPACT_ATOMS: atom_id res chain seq x y z
N MET A 1 -15.22 -3.34 12.74
CA MET A 1 -14.96 -2.31 11.71
C MET A 1 -13.49 -2.41 11.37
N ILE A 2 -13.12 -2.36 10.09
CA ILE A 2 -11.71 -2.41 9.66
C ILE A 2 -11.19 -0.98 9.49
N VAL A 3 -10.05 -0.66 10.09
CA VAL A 3 -9.40 0.66 10.05
C VAL A 3 -8.04 0.56 9.38
N LYS A 4 -7.81 1.42 8.38
CA LYS A 4 -6.51 1.57 7.70
C LYS A 4 -5.91 2.95 7.95
N ILE A 5 -4.69 3.00 8.45
CA ILE A 5 -3.90 4.25 8.59
C ILE A 5 -2.84 4.29 7.48
N CYS A 6 -2.83 5.33 6.65
CA CYS A 6 -2.11 5.33 5.37
C CYS A 6 -1.07 6.43 5.24
N GLY A 7 0.04 6.12 4.55
CA GLY A 7 1.15 7.03 4.29
C GLY A 7 2.17 7.03 5.42
N MET A 8 2.41 5.86 6.03
CA MET A 8 3.45 5.66 7.03
C MET A 8 4.84 5.81 6.37
N LYS A 9 5.75 6.49 7.07
CA LYS A 9 7.13 6.75 6.61
C LYS A 9 8.19 6.30 7.61
N THR A 10 7.81 6.16 8.88
CA THR A 10 8.71 5.85 9.99
C THR A 10 8.16 4.67 10.76
N GLU A 11 9.06 3.93 11.40
CA GLU A 11 8.74 2.83 12.29
C GLU A 11 7.90 3.29 13.47
N GLU A 12 8.27 4.41 14.10
CA GLU A 12 7.55 5.01 15.24
C GLU A 12 6.07 5.26 14.90
N ALA A 13 5.77 5.81 13.73
CA ALA A 13 4.39 6.08 13.32
C ALA A 13 3.62 4.78 13.03
N ALA A 14 4.28 3.80 12.42
CA ALA A 14 3.68 2.51 12.11
C ALA A 14 3.35 1.72 13.39
N LEU A 15 4.29 1.66 14.34
CA LEU A 15 4.10 1.03 15.65
C LEU A 15 3.04 1.74 16.49
N ALA A 16 3.02 3.08 16.47
CA ALA A 16 1.98 3.85 17.17
C ALA A 16 0.58 3.57 16.59
N ALA A 17 0.46 3.46 15.26
CA ALA A 17 -0.80 3.11 14.62
C ALA A 17 -1.23 1.66 14.92
N GLU A 18 -0.31 0.70 14.92
CA GLU A 18 -0.58 -0.68 15.33
C GLU A 18 -1.02 -0.76 16.80
N ALA A 19 -0.32 -0.10 17.71
CA ALA A 19 -0.67 -0.05 19.13
C ALA A 19 -2.04 0.60 19.40
N ALA A 20 -2.46 1.53 18.53
CA ALA A 20 -3.79 2.13 18.56
C ALA A 20 -4.89 1.24 17.97
N GLY A 21 -4.55 0.05 17.46
CA GLY A 21 -5.50 -0.94 16.94
C GLY A 21 -5.79 -0.82 15.44
N ALA A 22 -4.90 -0.25 14.64
CA ALA A 22 -5.07 -0.24 13.18
C ALA A 22 -5.02 -1.66 12.60
N ASP A 23 -6.04 -2.04 11.82
CA ASP A 23 -6.05 -3.34 11.12
C ASP A 23 -5.07 -3.36 9.93
N LEU A 24 -4.87 -2.21 9.26
CA LEU A 24 -3.98 -2.08 8.12
C LEU A 24 -3.10 -0.83 8.18
N LEU A 25 -1.85 -0.99 7.74
CA LEU A 25 -0.87 0.08 7.58
C LEU A 25 -0.55 0.27 6.10
N GLY A 26 -0.67 1.52 5.62
CA GLY A 26 -0.42 1.86 4.22
C GLY A 26 0.92 2.54 3.99
N PHE A 27 1.69 2.05 3.02
CA PHE A 27 2.96 2.60 2.56
C PHE A 27 2.83 3.04 1.10
N ILE A 28 3.30 4.24 0.76
CA ILE A 28 3.10 4.82 -0.58
C ILE A 28 4.39 4.73 -1.38
N PHE A 29 4.36 4.00 -2.49
CA PHE A 29 5.49 3.79 -3.40
C PHE A 29 5.47 4.69 -4.64
N TYR A 30 4.62 5.72 -4.64
CA TYR A 30 4.56 6.72 -5.72
C TYR A 30 5.47 7.92 -5.40
N LYS A 31 6.53 8.11 -6.19
CA LYS A 31 7.62 9.09 -5.93
C LYS A 31 7.15 10.53 -5.82
N ASP A 32 6.10 10.94 -6.54
CA ASP A 32 5.60 12.32 -6.48
C ASP A 32 4.72 12.60 -5.24
N SER A 33 4.44 11.57 -4.43
CA SER A 33 3.73 11.73 -3.16
C SER A 33 4.66 12.32 -2.09
N ARG A 34 4.19 13.34 -1.36
CA ARG A 34 4.87 13.83 -0.13
C ARG A 34 5.06 12.73 0.94
N ARG A 35 4.22 11.69 0.87
CA ARG A 35 4.22 10.54 1.76
C ARG A 35 4.92 9.32 1.16
N TYR A 36 5.69 9.50 0.08
CA TYR A 36 6.55 8.46 -0.49
C TYR A 36 7.49 7.88 0.57
N VAL A 37 7.72 6.57 0.49
CA VAL A 37 8.70 5.83 1.29
C VAL A 37 9.38 4.78 0.40
N ALA A 38 10.69 4.63 0.56
CA ALA A 38 11.49 3.68 -0.23
C ALA A 38 11.23 2.21 0.20
N PRO A 39 11.27 1.22 -0.71
CA PRO A 39 11.05 -0.19 -0.39
C PRO A 39 11.93 -0.73 0.74
N GLU A 40 13.21 -0.34 0.79
CA GLU A 40 14.16 -0.76 1.83
C GLU A 40 13.69 -0.31 3.21
N ARG A 41 13.24 0.94 3.31
CA ARG A 41 12.68 1.48 4.55
C ARG A 41 11.40 0.74 4.95
N VAL A 42 10.52 0.42 4.00
CA VAL A 42 9.29 -0.31 4.32
C VAL A 42 9.59 -1.73 4.76
N LYS A 43 10.60 -2.39 4.18
CA LYS A 43 11.05 -3.72 4.62
C LYS A 43 11.50 -3.70 6.08
N ASP A 44 12.30 -2.70 6.46
CA ASP A 44 12.76 -2.55 7.85
C ASP A 44 11.59 -2.32 8.81
N ILE A 45 10.68 -1.38 8.48
CA ILE A 45 9.48 -1.12 9.29
C ILE A 45 8.62 -2.39 9.40
N SER A 46 8.43 -3.10 8.29
CA SER A 46 7.56 -4.29 8.21
C SER A 46 8.05 -5.45 9.08
N ALA A 47 9.34 -5.49 9.44
CA ALA A 47 9.89 -6.48 10.36
C ALA A 47 9.44 -6.26 11.82
N GLY A 48 9.08 -5.02 12.18
CA GLY A 48 8.59 -4.67 13.52
C GLY A 48 7.07 -4.79 13.69
N ILE A 49 6.30 -4.91 12.60
CA ILE A 49 4.83 -4.98 12.61
C ILE A 49 4.38 -6.43 12.81
N SER A 50 3.59 -6.67 13.85
CA SER A 50 3.24 -8.04 14.30
C SER A 50 1.80 -8.45 13.97
N HIS A 51 0.87 -7.51 13.94
CA HIS A 51 -0.57 -7.76 13.88
C HIS A 51 -1.26 -7.04 12.72
N SER A 52 -0.86 -5.81 12.42
CA SER A 52 -1.46 -5.05 11.32
C SER A 52 -1.02 -5.59 9.97
N ARG A 53 -1.94 -5.64 9.00
CA ARG A 53 -1.61 -6.02 7.63
C ARG A 53 -1.02 -4.85 6.84
N LYS A 54 -0.04 -5.14 5.99
CA LYS A 54 0.74 -4.14 5.24
C LYS A 54 0.16 -3.96 3.85
N VAL A 55 -0.08 -2.70 3.47
CA VAL A 55 -0.66 -2.33 2.17
C VAL A 55 0.28 -1.42 1.41
N GLY A 56 0.73 -1.84 0.23
CA GLY A 56 1.46 -0.98 -0.70
C GLY A 56 0.52 -0.18 -1.58
N VAL A 57 0.72 1.13 -1.67
CA VAL A 57 -0.05 2.01 -2.57
C VAL A 57 0.80 2.37 -3.77
N PHE A 58 0.29 2.04 -4.95
CA PHE A 58 0.93 2.27 -6.24
C PHE A 58 0.04 3.14 -7.13
N VAL A 59 0.65 3.87 -8.05
CA VAL A 59 -0.02 4.71 -9.04
C VAL A 59 0.66 4.47 -10.37
N ASP A 60 -0.02 3.77 -11.27
CA ASP A 60 0.38 3.51 -12.65
C ASP A 60 1.81 2.95 -12.80
N ALA A 61 2.26 2.17 -11.80
CA ALA A 61 3.58 1.55 -11.79
C ALA A 61 3.62 0.30 -12.70
N PRO A 62 4.78 -0.07 -13.26
CA PRO A 62 4.94 -1.34 -13.96
C PRO A 62 4.57 -2.55 -13.08
N ILE A 63 3.91 -3.55 -13.65
CA ILE A 63 3.44 -4.72 -12.88
C ILE A 63 4.58 -5.53 -12.24
N SER A 64 5.74 -5.60 -12.91
CA SER A 64 6.95 -6.23 -12.36
C SER A 64 7.40 -5.51 -11.08
N GLU A 65 7.44 -4.18 -11.11
CA GLU A 65 7.83 -3.36 -9.95
C GLU A 65 6.85 -3.54 -8.78
N VAL A 66 5.53 -3.57 -9.06
CA VAL A 66 4.52 -3.81 -8.01
C VAL A 66 4.73 -5.16 -7.33
N ASN A 67 4.90 -6.23 -8.11
CA ASN A 67 5.06 -7.58 -7.57
C ASN A 67 6.40 -7.76 -6.85
N GLU A 68 7.50 -7.18 -7.38
CA GLU A 68 8.82 -7.21 -6.75
C GLU A 68 8.81 -6.47 -5.40
N ILE A 69 8.23 -5.26 -5.34
CA ILE A 69 8.14 -4.48 -4.09
C ILE A 69 7.22 -5.19 -3.09
N ALA A 70 6.09 -5.73 -3.55
CA ALA A 70 5.17 -6.45 -2.69
C ALA A 70 5.80 -7.67 -2.03
N GLU A 71 6.60 -8.43 -2.78
CA GLU A 71 7.39 -9.54 -2.24
C GLU A 71 8.48 -9.04 -1.29
N PHE A 72 9.30 -8.09 -1.75
CA PHE A 72 10.47 -7.62 -1.02
C PHE A 72 10.13 -7.00 0.35
N CYS A 73 9.03 -6.24 0.42
CA CYS A 73 8.56 -5.61 1.65
C CYS A 73 7.64 -6.52 2.48
N GLY A 74 7.27 -7.71 1.99
CA GLY A 74 6.32 -8.59 2.67
C GLY A 74 4.93 -7.96 2.83
N LEU A 75 4.40 -7.39 1.76
CA LEU A 75 3.09 -6.74 1.75
C LEU A 75 1.96 -7.77 1.66
N ASP A 76 0.90 -7.55 2.43
CA ASP A 76 -0.29 -8.41 2.45
C ASP A 76 -1.30 -8.00 1.35
N TYR A 77 -1.33 -6.72 1.00
CA TYR A 77 -2.22 -6.16 -0.02
C TYR A 77 -1.50 -5.16 -0.92
N VAL A 78 -2.02 -5.05 -2.14
CA VAL A 78 -1.66 -3.99 -3.09
C VAL A 78 -2.88 -3.10 -3.31
N GLN A 79 -2.70 -1.79 -3.13
CA GLN A 79 -3.70 -0.79 -3.44
C GLN A 79 -3.32 -0.05 -4.72
N LEU A 80 -4.13 -0.24 -5.77
CA LEU A 80 -3.97 0.42 -7.05
C LEU A 80 -4.75 1.74 -7.03
N HIS A 81 -4.04 2.86 -7.13
CA HIS A 81 -4.59 4.20 -6.91
C HIS A 81 -4.48 5.11 -8.14
N GLY A 82 -4.04 4.58 -9.28
CA GLY A 82 -4.03 5.23 -10.58
C GLY A 82 -5.20 4.79 -11.47
N HIS A 83 -4.88 4.61 -12.75
CA HIS A 83 -5.78 4.27 -13.84
C HIS A 83 -5.68 2.79 -14.24
N GLU A 84 -5.10 1.96 -13.37
CA GLU A 84 -4.91 0.53 -13.64
C GLU A 84 -6.27 -0.16 -13.82
N ASP A 85 -6.41 -0.96 -14.87
CA ASP A 85 -7.65 -1.65 -15.19
C ASP A 85 -7.74 -3.05 -14.56
N GLU A 86 -8.82 -3.76 -14.86
CA GLU A 86 -9.03 -5.14 -14.39
C GLU A 86 -7.93 -6.09 -14.88
N ALA A 87 -7.48 -5.94 -16.13
CA ALA A 87 -6.46 -6.80 -16.71
C ALA A 87 -5.10 -6.63 -16.01
N TYR A 88 -4.76 -5.39 -15.64
CA TYR A 88 -3.63 -5.10 -14.78
C TYR A 88 -3.82 -5.70 -13.39
N ALA A 89 -4.97 -5.47 -12.74
CA ALA A 89 -5.24 -5.94 -11.39
C ALA A 89 -5.12 -7.47 -11.25
N ARG A 90 -5.54 -8.22 -12.29
CA ARG A 90 -5.42 -9.69 -12.34
C ARG A 90 -3.99 -10.21 -12.37
N GLN A 91 -3.00 -9.38 -12.74
CA GLN A 91 -1.59 -9.76 -12.78
C GLN A 91 -0.87 -9.52 -11.44
N VAL A 92 -1.52 -8.85 -10.48
CA VAL A 92 -0.93 -8.59 -9.16
C VAL A 92 -0.91 -9.86 -8.32
N ALA A 93 0.24 -10.21 -7.76
CA ALA A 93 0.45 -11.44 -7.00
C ALA A 93 -0.17 -11.42 -5.58
N ARG A 94 -0.68 -10.26 -5.15
CA ARG A 94 -1.32 -10.03 -3.85
C ARG A 94 -2.78 -9.61 -4.04
N PRO A 95 -3.64 -9.84 -3.04
CA PRO A 95 -5.00 -9.29 -3.07
C PRO A 95 -5.00 -7.78 -3.33
N VAL A 96 -5.83 -7.37 -4.29
CA VAL A 96 -5.89 -5.99 -4.78
C VAL A 96 -7.03 -5.21 -4.10
N ILE A 97 -6.73 -3.98 -3.71
CA ILE A 97 -7.69 -2.94 -3.36
C ILE A 97 -7.64 -1.88 -4.48
N LYS A 98 -8.65 -1.81 -5.34
CA LYS A 98 -8.73 -0.74 -6.33
C LYS A 98 -9.33 0.50 -5.68
N ALA A 99 -8.62 1.62 -5.75
CA ALA A 99 -9.14 2.91 -5.36
C ALA A 99 -9.68 3.67 -6.56
N TYR A 100 -10.81 4.33 -6.36
CA TYR A 100 -11.43 5.20 -7.34
C TYR A 100 -11.66 6.58 -6.73
N ARG A 101 -11.45 7.63 -7.54
CA ARG A 101 -11.84 8.98 -7.16
C ARG A 101 -13.33 9.14 -7.45
N TYR A 102 -14.10 9.39 -6.41
CA TYR A 102 -15.52 9.69 -6.54
C TYR A 102 -15.71 11.19 -6.82
N GLY A 103 -16.59 11.50 -7.77
CA GLY A 103 -16.92 12.85 -8.21
C GLY A 103 -17.85 12.80 -9.42
N ASP A 104 -18.20 13.95 -10.00
CA ASP A 104 -19.23 14.06 -11.04
C ASP A 104 -18.98 13.21 -12.30
N ASN A 105 -17.71 12.84 -12.54
CA ASN A 105 -17.29 12.01 -13.69
C ASN A 105 -16.89 10.58 -13.30
N PHE A 106 -17.29 10.08 -12.12
CA PHE A 106 -16.97 8.73 -11.68
C PHE A 106 -17.58 7.67 -12.62
N LYS A 107 -16.75 6.73 -13.08
CA LYS A 107 -17.16 5.49 -13.74
C LYS A 107 -16.42 4.33 -13.07
N ALA A 108 -17.18 3.31 -12.66
CA ALA A 108 -16.68 2.12 -11.96
C ALA A 108 -16.08 1.11 -12.94
#